data_AF-A0A7K5F151-F1
#
_entry.id   AF-A0A7K5F151-F1
#
_cell.length_a   1.000
_cell.length_b   1.000
_cell.length_c   1.000
_cell.angle_alpha   90.00
_cell.angle_beta   90.00
_cell.angle_gamma   90.00
#
_symmetry.space_group_name_H-M   'P 1'
#
loop_
_entity.id
_entity.type
_entity.pdbx_description
1 polymer ?
#
loop_
_entity_poly.entity_id
_entity_poly.type
_entity_poly.pdbx_seq_one_letter_code
_entity_poly.pdbx_strand_id
1 'polypeptide(L)'
;FSLGVLVLLAFLMVLLALVTILGNALVILAFIMDRNLRHRSNYYFLNLAISDFAVGAFCIPLYIPYVLTGTWHLGRGLCKTWLVMDYLLCSASVFNIVLISYDRFLSVTKAVSYRAQQGITSNPIIKMVAIWVFAFLLYCPAILFWEHVAGHSVV
;
A
#
# COMPACT_ATOMS: atom_id res chain seq x y z
N PHE A 1 -27.53 12.01 -4.92
CA PHE A 1 -27.73 10.66 -5.51
C PHE A 1 -29.08 10.10 -5.07
N SER A 2 -29.73 9.25 -5.86
CA SER A 2 -30.89 8.49 -5.40
C SER A 2 -30.46 7.53 -4.28
N LEU A 3 -31.33 7.29 -3.28
CA LEU A 3 -31.06 6.39 -2.16
C LEU A 3 -30.62 5.00 -2.63
N GLY A 4 -31.22 4.49 -3.71
CA GLY A 4 -30.85 3.19 -4.29
C GLY A 4 -29.42 3.14 -4.81
N VAL A 5 -28.90 4.25 -5.35
CA VAL A 5 -27.51 4.34 -5.84
C VAL A 5 -26.53 4.36 -4.67
N LEU A 6 -26.85 5.08 -3.59
CA LEU A 6 -26.04 5.11 -2.36
C LEU A 6 -25.94 3.72 -1.71
N VAL A 7 -27.07 3.01 -1.60
CA VAL A 7 -27.12 1.64 -1.06
C VAL A 7 -26.31 0.68 -1.93
N LEU A 8 -26.47 0.76 -3.26
CA LEU A 8 -25.70 -0.07 -4.20
C LEU A 8 -24.19 0.19 -4.07
N LEU A 9 -23.77 1.47 -4.03
CA LEU A 9 -22.36 1.84 -3.89
C LEU A 9 -21.78 1.35 -2.55
N ALA A 10 -22.51 1.55 -1.44
CA ALA A 10 -22.09 1.04 -0.13
C ALA A 10 -21.90 -0.48 -0.15
N PHE A 11 -22.87 -1.21 -0.70
CA PHE A 11 -22.80 -2.66 -0.81
C PHE A 11 -21.60 -3.12 -1.65
N LEU A 12 -21.38 -2.51 -2.81
CA LEU A 12 -20.25 -2.84 -3.68
C LEU A 12 -18.90 -2.53 -3.03
N MET A 13 -18.78 -1.41 -2.31
CA MET A 13 -17.54 -1.06 -1.59
C MET A 13 -17.24 -2.02 -0.44
N VAL A 14 -18.26 -2.43 0.32
CA VAL A 14 -18.10 -3.45 1.37
C VAL A 14 -17.71 -4.79 0.77
N LEU A 15 -18.36 -5.22 -0.31
CA LEU A 15 -18.02 -6.45 -1.00
C LEU A 15 -16.57 -6.42 -1.51
N LEU A 16 -16.15 -5.30 -2.12
CA LEU A 16 -14.77 -5.10 -2.57
C LEU A 16 -13.79 -5.20 -1.42
N ALA A 17 -14.06 -4.51 -0.29
CA ALA A 17 -13.23 -4.59 0.90
C ALA A 17 -13.07 -6.03 1.40
N LEU A 18 -14.16 -6.79 1.49
CA LEU A 18 -14.14 -8.18 1.93
C LEU A 18 -13.30 -9.05 0.99
N VAL A 19 -13.49 -8.92 -0.32
CA VAL A 19 -12.71 -9.67 -1.31
C VAL A 19 -11.22 -9.32 -1.23
N THR A 20 -10.88 -8.05 -1.11
CA THR A 20 -9.49 -7.59 -0.98
C THR A 20 -8.85 -8.10 0.31
N ILE A 21 -9.55 -8.03 1.44
CA ILE A 21 -9.05 -8.53 2.74
C ILE A 21 -8.84 -10.04 2.67
N LEU A 22 -9.84 -10.80 2.22
CA LEU A 22 -9.78 -12.27 2.17
C LEU A 22 -8.71 -12.74 1.18
N GLY A 23 -8.67 -12.16 -0.02
CA GLY A 23 -7.70 -12.53 -1.05
C GLY A 23 -6.27 -12.32 -0.59
N ASN A 24 -5.97 -11.14 -0.03
CA ASN A 24 -4.62 -10.83 0.44
C ASN A 24 -4.26 -11.58 1.72
N ALA A 25 -5.20 -11.82 2.63
CA ALA A 25 -4.98 -12.66 3.80
C ALA A 25 -4.59 -14.10 3.40
N LEU A 26 -5.24 -14.66 2.38
CA LEU A 26 -4.89 -15.98 1.85
C LEU A 26 -3.46 -16.02 1.29
N VAL A 27 -3.04 -14.96 0.57
CA VAL A 27 -1.66 -14.86 0.06
C VAL A 27 -0.64 -14.81 1.21
N ILE A 28 -0.92 -14.01 2.25
CA ILE A 28 -0.07 -13.92 3.45
C ILE A 28 0.00 -15.29 4.15
N LEU A 29 -1.14 -15.96 4.34
CA LEU A 29 -1.22 -17.28 4.96
C LEU A 29 -0.46 -18.34 4.16
N ALA A 30 -0.61 -18.35 2.84
CA ALA A 30 0.12 -19.26 1.95
C ALA A 30 1.65 -19.08 2.09
N PHE A 31 2.12 -17.83 2.18
CA PHE A 31 3.53 -17.52 2.38
C PHE A 31 4.06 -17.98 3.76
N ILE A 32 3.24 -17.87 4.81
CA ILE A 32 3.62 -18.33 6.15
C ILE A 32 3.71 -19.86 6.20
N MET A 33 2.71 -20.53 5.62
CA MET A 33 2.52 -21.97 5.69
C MET A 33 3.51 -22.74 4.79
N ASP A 34 3.80 -22.25 3.59
CA ASP A 34 4.74 -22.90 2.68
C ASP A 34 6.14 -22.30 2.77
N ARG A 35 7.10 -23.10 3.27
CA ARG A 35 8.51 -22.71 3.34
C ARG A 35 9.18 -22.65 1.96
N ASN A 36 8.67 -23.38 0.97
CA ASN A 36 9.20 -23.36 -0.40
C ASN A 36 8.90 -22.03 -1.10
N LEU A 37 7.89 -21.28 -0.63
CA LEU A 37 7.57 -19.95 -1.13
C LEU A 37 8.49 -18.85 -0.58
N ARG A 38 9.49 -19.14 0.27
CA ARG A 38 10.36 -18.10 0.87
C ARG A 38 11.54 -17.68 -0.03
N HIS A 39 11.27 -17.52 -1.32
CA HIS A 39 12.22 -16.94 -2.27
C HIS A 39 12.10 -15.41 -2.31
N ARG A 40 13.18 -14.71 -2.68
CA ARG A 40 13.21 -13.23 -2.75
C ARG A 40 12.07 -12.63 -3.58
N SER A 41 11.70 -13.25 -4.68
CA SER A 41 10.59 -12.79 -5.52
C SER A 41 9.25 -12.78 -4.77
N ASN A 42 9.04 -13.74 -3.87
CA ASN A 42 7.79 -13.91 -3.13
C ASN A 42 7.67 -12.94 -1.95
N TYR A 43 8.78 -12.34 -1.48
CA TYR A 43 8.72 -11.23 -0.53
C TYR A 43 8.06 -9.98 -1.14
N TYR A 44 8.19 -9.76 -2.46
CA TYR A 44 7.50 -8.64 -3.12
C TYR A 44 6.00 -8.86 -3.16
N PHE A 45 5.57 -10.09 -3.48
CA PHE A 45 4.17 -10.48 -3.41
C PHE A 45 3.61 -10.37 -1.99
N LEU A 46 4.41 -10.72 -0.96
CA LEU A 46 4.04 -10.53 0.43
C LEU A 46 3.88 -9.05 0.79
N ASN A 47 4.82 -8.18 0.39
CA ASN A 47 4.76 -6.75 0.67
C ASN A 47 3.55 -6.09 -0.02
N LEU A 48 3.23 -6.52 -1.25
CA LEU A 48 2.03 -6.11 -1.95
C LEU A 48 0.76 -6.56 -1.21
N ALA A 49 0.70 -7.84 -0.80
CA ALA A 49 -0.44 -8.39 -0.06
C ALA A 49 -0.66 -7.69 1.29
N ILE A 50 0.42 -7.34 2.02
CA ILE A 50 0.33 -6.56 3.27
C ILE A 50 -0.24 -5.17 2.99
N SER A 51 0.21 -4.52 1.91
CA SER A 51 -0.27 -3.19 1.53
C SER A 51 -1.76 -3.23 1.17
N ASP A 52 -2.16 -4.14 0.28
CA ASP A 52 -3.54 -4.25 -0.18
C ASP A 52 -4.50 -4.70 0.94
N PHE A 53 -4.03 -5.56 1.86
CA PHE A 53 -4.77 -5.90 3.07
C PHE A 53 -5.03 -4.65 3.93
N ALA A 54 -4.03 -3.79 4.14
CA ALA A 54 -4.18 -2.55 4.88
C ALA A 54 -5.15 -1.57 4.20
N VAL A 55 -5.12 -1.48 2.86
CA VAL A 55 -6.10 -0.70 2.07
C VAL A 55 -7.51 -1.21 2.32
N GLY A 56 -7.73 -2.52 2.20
CA GLY A 56 -9.03 -3.14 2.41
C GLY A 56 -9.56 -2.97 3.84
N ALA A 57 -8.69 -3.10 4.84
CA ALA A 57 -9.06 -3.03 6.25
C ALA A 57 -9.28 -1.61 6.79
N PHE A 58 -8.52 -0.63 6.30
CA PHE A 58 -8.54 0.73 6.84
C PHE A 58 -8.99 1.79 5.83
N CYS A 59 -8.45 1.79 4.60
CA CYS A 59 -8.77 2.84 3.64
C CYS A 59 -10.20 2.76 3.13
N ILE A 60 -10.69 1.57 2.77
CA ILE A 60 -12.05 1.41 2.22
C ILE A 60 -13.13 1.72 3.26
N PRO A 61 -13.07 1.21 4.51
CA PRO A 61 -14.08 1.53 5.53
C PRO A 61 -14.13 3.01 5.90
N LEU A 62 -12.99 3.70 5.90
CA LEU A 62 -12.92 5.15 6.12
C LEU A 62 -13.43 5.97 4.92
N TYR A 63 -13.34 5.42 3.71
CA TYR A 63 -13.81 6.06 2.48
C TYR A 63 -15.33 5.98 2.29
N ILE A 64 -15.99 4.90 2.76
CA ILE A 64 -17.45 4.73 2.70
C ILE A 64 -18.24 5.95 3.24
N PRO A 65 -18.05 6.41 4.49
CA PRO A 65 -18.82 7.54 5.01
C PRO A 65 -18.54 8.83 4.25
N TYR A 66 -17.33 9.03 3.72
CA TYR A 66 -17.00 10.19 2.89
C TYR A 66 -17.78 10.20 1.57
N VAL A 67 -17.86 9.06 0.88
CA VAL A 67 -18.64 8.92 -0.37
C VAL A 67 -20.14 9.08 -0.13
N LEU A 68 -20.65 8.57 1.00
CA LEU A 68 -22.08 8.60 1.31
C LEU A 68 -22.56 9.99 1.75
N THR A 69 -21.76 10.71 2.53
CA THR A 69 -22.14 12.00 3.12
C THR A 69 -21.68 13.18 2.25
N GLY A 70 -20.67 12.97 1.40
CA GLY A 70 -20.02 14.03 0.61
C GLY A 70 -19.12 14.96 1.43
N THR A 71 -19.05 14.75 2.75
CA THR A 71 -18.32 15.56 3.71
C THR A 71 -17.63 14.66 4.74
N TRP A 72 -16.45 15.08 5.23
CA TRP A 72 -15.68 14.31 6.21
C TRP A 72 -16.05 14.67 7.65
N HIS A 73 -16.73 13.77 8.36
CA HIS A 73 -17.23 14.02 9.73
C HIS A 73 -16.40 13.33 10.83
N LEU A 74 -15.43 12.48 10.46
CA LEU A 74 -14.60 11.70 11.39
C LEU A 74 -13.46 12.52 12.03
N GLY A 75 -13.44 13.83 11.80
CA GLY A 75 -12.42 14.75 12.34
C GLY A 75 -11.14 14.81 11.49
N ARG A 76 -10.47 15.96 11.57
CA ARG A 76 -9.32 16.32 10.71
C ARG A 76 -8.11 15.40 10.88
N GLY A 77 -7.89 14.87 12.09
CA GLY A 77 -6.81 13.92 12.37
C GLY A 77 -6.96 12.63 11.57
N LEU A 78 -8.15 12.01 11.59
CA LEU A 78 -8.41 10.78 10.81
C LEU A 78 -8.37 11.03 9.30
N CYS A 79 -8.81 12.19 8.82
CA CYS A 79 -8.72 12.54 7.39
C CYS A 79 -7.26 12.57 6.93
N LYS A 80 -6.39 13.25 7.68
CA LYS A 80 -4.96 13.33 7.37
C LYS A 80 -4.30 11.96 7.42
N THR A 81 -4.59 11.17 8.45
CA THR A 81 -4.04 9.81 8.56
C THR A 81 -4.50 8.93 7.42
N TRP A 82 -5.78 9.03 7.02
CA TRP A 82 -6.32 8.31 5.86
C TRP A 82 -5.62 8.71 4.56
N LEU A 83 -5.47 10.02 4.28
CA LEU A 83 -4.74 10.51 3.11
C LEU A 83 -3.29 10.05 3.10
N VAL A 84 -2.58 10.19 4.22
CA VAL A 84 -1.19 9.73 4.34
C VAL A 84 -1.11 8.23 4.05
N MET A 85 -1.99 7.42 4.64
CA MET A 85 -2.02 5.97 4.41
C MET A 85 -2.32 5.61 2.96
N ASP A 86 -3.30 6.26 2.32
CA ASP A 86 -3.66 5.98 0.92
C ASP A 86 -2.51 6.28 -0.04
N TYR A 87 -1.84 7.43 0.12
CA TYR A 87 -0.66 7.80 -0.67
C TYR A 87 0.54 6.90 -0.39
N LEU A 88 0.74 6.51 0.87
CA LEU A 88 1.79 5.56 1.27
C LEU A 88 1.62 4.21 0.58
N LEU A 89 0.39 3.67 0.63
CA LEU A 89 0.07 2.35 0.09
C LEU A 89 0.18 2.34 -1.44
N CYS A 90 -0.34 3.38 -2.12
CA CYS A 90 -0.14 3.56 -3.56
C CYS A 90 1.36 3.62 -3.94
N SER A 91 2.14 4.38 -3.18
CA SER A 91 3.58 4.53 -3.43
C SER A 91 4.33 3.22 -3.22
N ALA A 92 4.02 2.50 -2.13
CA ALA A 92 4.61 1.19 -1.84
C ALA A 92 4.34 0.20 -2.98
N SER A 93 3.13 0.17 -3.55
CA SER A 93 2.79 -0.68 -4.69
C SER A 93 3.60 -0.32 -5.95
N VAL A 94 3.72 0.97 -6.29
CA VAL A 94 4.54 1.41 -7.44
C VAL A 94 6.02 1.04 -7.24
N PHE A 95 6.58 1.33 -6.07
CA PHE A 95 7.98 1.04 -5.80
C PHE A 95 8.27 -0.47 -5.73
N ASN A 96 7.32 -1.31 -5.29
CA ASN A 96 7.43 -2.76 -5.41
C ASN A 96 7.57 -3.19 -6.87
N ILE A 97 6.72 -2.67 -7.77
CA ILE A 97 6.77 -3.00 -9.21
C ILE A 97 8.09 -2.54 -9.82
N VAL A 98 8.57 -1.35 -9.46
CA VAL A 98 9.88 -0.83 -9.91
C VAL A 98 11.01 -1.72 -9.40
N LEU A 99 10.99 -2.16 -8.14
CA LEU A 99 12.00 -3.06 -7.60
C LEU A 99 12.00 -4.41 -8.32
N ILE A 100 10.83 -5.00 -8.58
CA ILE A 100 10.72 -6.25 -9.35
C ILE A 100 11.32 -6.07 -10.75
N SER A 101 11.00 -4.96 -11.42
CA SER A 101 11.50 -4.66 -12.76
C SER A 101 13.01 -4.45 -12.77
N TYR A 102 13.54 -3.74 -11.77
CA TYR A 102 14.97 -3.48 -11.61
C TYR A 102 15.75 -4.76 -11.28
N ASP A 103 15.21 -5.61 -10.41
CA ASP A 103 15.80 -6.91 -10.08
C ASP A 103 15.90 -7.80 -11.33
N ARG A 104 14.83 -7.84 -12.13
CA ARG A 104 14.81 -8.58 -13.39
C ARG A 104 15.77 -7.98 -14.43
N PHE A 105 15.89 -6.66 -14.50
CA PHE A 105 16.84 -5.98 -15.37
C PHE A 105 18.30 -6.33 -15.03
N LEU A 106 18.66 -6.31 -13.75
CA LEU A 106 20.00 -6.68 -13.28
C LEU A 106 20.30 -8.16 -13.51
N SER A 107 19.31 -9.04 -13.31
CA SER A 107 19.45 -10.47 -13.60
C SER A 107 19.79 -10.75 -15.06
N VAL A 108 19.26 -9.93 -15.99
CA VAL A 108 19.49 -10.10 -17.44
C VAL A 108 20.81 -9.45 -17.86
N THR A 109 21.08 -8.22 -17.43
CA THR A 109 22.22 -7.44 -17.92
C THR A 109 23.54 -7.77 -17.22
N LYS A 110 23.49 -8.16 -15.93
CA LYS A 110 24.67 -8.32 -15.08
C LYS A 110 24.66 -9.65 -14.32
N ALA A 111 24.29 -10.73 -15.01
CA ALA A 111 24.07 -12.07 -14.43
C ALA A 111 25.21 -12.58 -13.51
N VAL A 112 26.49 -12.34 -13.87
CA VAL A 112 27.66 -12.84 -13.12
C VAL A 112 27.92 -12.03 -11.84
N SER A 113 27.97 -10.71 -11.95
CA SER A 113 28.14 -9.81 -10.80
C SER A 113 26.93 -9.80 -9.85
N TYR A 114 25.72 -9.94 -10.41
CA TYR A 114 24.49 -10.05 -9.64
C TYR A 114 24.44 -11.34 -8.81
N ARG A 115 24.92 -12.48 -9.36
CA ARG A 115 25.10 -13.74 -8.62
C ARG A 115 26.16 -13.65 -7.52
N ALA A 116 27.23 -12.90 -7.71
CA ALA A 116 28.29 -12.74 -6.71
C ALA A 116 27.87 -11.84 -5.53
N GLN A 117 27.12 -10.76 -5.77
CA GLN A 117 26.55 -9.90 -4.72
C GLN A 117 25.34 -10.51 -3.99
N GLN A 118 24.83 -11.62 -4.52
CA GLN A 118 23.58 -12.23 -4.11
C GLN A 118 23.59 -12.78 -2.67
N GLY A 119 24.77 -12.98 -2.08
CA GLY A 119 24.99 -13.56 -0.74
C GLY A 119 25.32 -12.59 0.40
N ILE A 120 25.68 -11.32 0.14
CA ILE A 120 26.31 -10.47 1.19
C ILE A 120 25.45 -9.25 1.63
N THR A 121 24.57 -8.68 0.78
CA THR A 121 23.87 -7.41 1.13
C THR A 121 22.54 -7.19 0.40
N SER A 122 21.84 -8.25 -0.01
CA SER A 122 20.59 -8.18 -0.76
C SER A 122 19.43 -8.75 0.05
N ASN A 123 19.18 -8.18 1.22
CA ASN A 123 18.01 -8.54 2.01
C ASN A 123 16.82 -7.73 1.47
N PRO A 124 15.89 -8.33 0.69
CA PRO A 124 14.80 -7.60 0.04
C PRO A 124 13.94 -6.82 1.05
N ILE A 125 13.87 -7.33 2.29
CA ILE A 125 13.19 -6.71 3.42
C ILE A 125 13.77 -5.31 3.71
N ILE A 126 15.09 -5.13 3.69
CA ILE A 126 15.72 -3.82 3.95
C ILE A 126 15.34 -2.83 2.85
N LYS A 127 15.33 -3.26 1.59
CA LYS A 127 14.92 -2.41 0.46
C LYS A 127 13.44 -2.02 0.57
N MET A 128 12.58 -2.95 0.98
CA MET A 128 11.16 -2.70 1.22
C MET A 128 10.98 -1.69 2.34
N VAL A 129 11.58 -1.93 3.51
CA VAL A 129 11.50 -1.00 4.66
C VAL A 129 12.02 0.39 4.28
N ALA A 130 13.12 0.47 3.52
CA ALA A 130 13.65 1.75 3.05
C ALA A 130 12.64 2.51 2.16
N ILE A 131 11.91 1.81 1.28
CA ILE A 131 10.84 2.41 0.46
C ILE A 131 9.69 2.91 1.32
N TRP A 132 9.24 2.11 2.29
CA TRP A 132 8.18 2.50 3.21
C TRP A 132 8.57 3.75 4.00
N VAL A 133 9.81 3.80 4.51
CA VAL A 133 10.36 4.96 5.21
C VAL A 133 10.49 6.16 4.28
N PHE A 134 10.97 5.97 3.05
CA PHE A 134 11.11 7.06 2.08
C PHE A 134 9.76 7.65 1.67
N ALA A 135 8.77 6.80 1.37
CA ALA A 135 7.42 7.24 1.08
C ALA A 135 6.81 7.99 2.27
N PHE A 136 7.00 7.48 3.50
CA PHE A 136 6.52 8.15 4.70
C PHE A 136 7.15 9.53 4.87
N LEU A 137 8.46 9.61 4.69
CA LEU A 137 9.21 10.86 4.82
C LEU A 137 8.88 11.86 3.71
N LEU A 138 8.35 11.42 2.57
CA LEU A 138 7.97 12.31 1.48
C LEU A 138 6.54 12.83 1.65
N TYR A 139 5.58 11.94 1.93
CA TYR A 139 4.16 12.29 1.97
C TYR A 139 3.71 12.82 3.33
N CYS A 140 4.26 12.32 4.45
CA CYS A 140 3.85 12.75 5.79
C CYS A 140 4.16 14.24 6.05
N PRO A 141 5.39 14.75 5.85
CA PRO A 141 5.65 16.17 6.03
C PRO A 141 4.98 17.02 4.96
N ALA A 142 4.85 16.54 3.71
CA ALA A 142 4.11 17.28 2.68
C ALA A 142 2.66 17.54 3.11
N ILE A 143 1.94 16.52 3.61
CA ILE A 143 0.54 16.64 4.03
C ILE A 143 0.41 17.45 5.34
N LEU A 144 1.36 17.31 6.28
CA LEU A 144 1.33 18.05 7.55
C LEU A 144 1.72 19.52 7.40
N PHE A 145 2.76 19.82 6.62
CA PHE A 145 3.24 21.20 6.40
C PHE A 145 2.40 21.95 5.37
N TRP A 146 1.66 21.28 4.50
CA TRP A 146 0.80 21.98 3.51
C TRP A 146 -0.13 22.98 4.19
N GLU A 147 -0.73 22.63 5.33
CA GLU A 147 -1.60 23.54 6.07
C GLU A 147 -0.86 24.73 6.70
N HIS A 148 0.40 24.55 7.09
CA HIS A 148 1.21 25.62 7.68
C HIS A 148 1.74 26.59 6.60
N VAL A 149 2.01 26.09 5.39
CA VAL A 149 2.53 26.88 4.27
C VAL A 149 1.41 27.56 3.48
N ALA A 150 0.29 26.87 3.23
CA ALA A 150 -0.78 27.38 2.38
C ALA A 150 -1.81 28.26 3.13
N GLY A 151 -1.81 28.28 4.47
CA GLY A 151 -2.78 29.03 5.28
C GLY A 151 -4.23 28.52 5.19
N HIS A 152 -4.52 27.59 4.27
CA HIS A 152 -5.77 26.88 4.11
C HIS A 152 -5.52 25.38 4.04
N SER A 153 -6.50 24.62 4.50
CA SER A 153 -6.48 23.16 4.42
C SER A 153 -7.01 22.73 3.06
N VAL A 154 -6.34 21.79 2.42
CA VAL A 154 -6.92 21.01 1.29
C VAL A 154 -8.02 20.06 1.76
N VAL A 155 -8.33 20.07 3.07
CA VAL A 155 -9.39 19.34 3.76
C VAL A 155 -10.36 20.32 4.39
#